data_AF-A0A4Y2KA54-F1
#
_entry.id   AF-A0A4Y2KA54-F1
#
_cell.length_a   1.000
_cell.length_b   1.000
_cell.length_c   1.000
_cell.angle_alpha   90.00
_cell.angle_beta   90.00
_cell.angle_gamma   90.00
#
_symmetry.space_group_name_H-M   'P 1'
#
loop_
_entity.id
_entity.type
_entity.pdbx_description
1 polymer ?
#
loop_
_entity_poly.entity_id
_entity_poly.type
_entity_poly.pdbx_seq_one_letter_code
_entity_poly.pdbx_strand_id
1 'polypeptide(L)'
;MNTKYYPKTTKEEHYTLVNEPNSVYIGHVTAATGGAKAIKKAILNFLKSNYMQLNGLTIIGCEGTNINTGQKGGIMHLMELASIDHYNGEFVCFKRMSYLSVIY
;
A
#
# COMPACT_ATOMS: atom_id res chain seq x y z
N MET A 1 -2.20 -3.68 45.25
CA MET A 1 -2.58 -4.37 43.99
C MET A 1 -1.45 -4.15 43.00
N ASN A 2 -0.85 -5.23 42.49
CA ASN A 2 0.33 -5.16 41.62
C ASN A 2 -0.12 -5.15 40.15
N THR A 3 -0.35 -3.97 39.59
CA THR A 3 -0.73 -3.80 38.17
C THR A 3 0.50 -3.96 37.30
N LYS A 4 0.77 -5.18 36.83
CA LYS A 4 1.76 -5.42 35.78
C LYS A 4 1.25 -4.85 34.46
N TYR A 5 2.00 -3.92 33.90
CA TYR A 5 1.71 -3.28 32.62
C TYR A 5 2.41 -4.04 31.50
N TYR A 6 1.65 -4.50 30.50
CA TYR A 6 2.19 -5.17 29.32
C TYR A 6 2.03 -4.24 28.11
N PRO A 7 3.13 -3.77 27.49
CA PRO A 7 3.02 -2.90 26.32
C PRO A 7 2.36 -3.67 25.17
N LYS A 8 1.34 -3.05 24.56
CA LYS A 8 0.71 -3.58 23.35
C LYS A 8 1.32 -2.88 22.14
N THR A 9 1.96 -3.65 21.27
CA THR A 9 2.49 -3.14 20.00
C THR A 9 1.44 -3.32 18.91
N THR A 10 1.12 -2.24 18.20
CA THR A 10 0.29 -2.30 16.99
C THR A 10 1.21 -2.07 15.79
N LYS A 11 1.12 -2.94 14.77
CA LYS A 11 1.86 -2.78 13.52
C LYS A 11 1.01 -1.97 12.54
N GLU A 12 1.45 -0.77 12.24
CA GLU A 12 0.88 0.05 11.16
C GLU A 12 1.82 -0.02 9.95
N GLU A 13 1.24 -0.18 8.77
CA GLU A 13 2.01 -0.19 7.52
C GLU A 13 1.75 1.11 6.76
N HIS A 14 2.83 1.83 6.50
CA HIS A 14 2.78 3.07 5.73
C HIS A 14 3.37 2.81 4.35
N TYR A 15 2.63 3.20 3.32
CA TYR A 15 3.00 3.06 1.93
C TYR A 15 3.17 4.43 1.31
N THR A 16 4.31 4.68 0.67
CA THR A 16 4.53 5.86 -0.15
C THR A 16 4.24 5.51 -1.61
N LEU A 17 3.49 6.39 -2.27
CA LEU A 17 3.15 6.31 -3.69
C LEU A 17 4.02 7.29 -4.45
N VAL A 18 4.70 6.80 -5.49
CA VAL A 18 5.48 7.63 -6.40
C VAL A 18 5.11 7.34 -7.84
N ASN A 19 5.10 8.37 -8.68
CA ASN A 19 4.93 8.28 -10.12
C ASN A 19 6.28 8.05 -10.78
N GLU A 20 6.42 6.97 -11.52
CA GLU A 20 7.63 6.59 -12.24
C GLU A 20 7.54 7.01 -13.72
N PRO A 21 8.66 7.27 -14.42
CA PRO A 21 10.07 7.00 -14.05
C PRO A 21 10.77 8.11 -13.25
N ASN A 22 10.09 9.24 -13.00
CA ASN A 22 10.71 10.40 -12.36
C ASN A 22 10.67 10.34 -10.82
N SER A 23 10.18 9.24 -10.24
CA SER A 23 9.91 9.06 -8.81
C SER A 23 9.22 10.26 -8.14
N VAL A 24 8.25 10.87 -8.82
CA VAL A 24 7.52 12.04 -8.30
C VAL A 24 6.61 11.61 -7.16
N TYR A 25 6.72 12.26 -6.00
CA TYR A 25 5.87 11.94 -4.85
C TYR A 25 4.40 12.23 -5.16
N ILE A 26 3.54 11.23 -5.00
CA ILE A 26 2.09 11.34 -5.17
C ILE A 26 1.42 11.48 -3.80
N GLY A 27 1.87 10.72 -2.81
CA GLY A 27 1.26 10.70 -1.48
C GLY A 27 1.69 9.53 -0.61
N HIS A 28 1.04 9.41 0.54
CA HIS A 28 1.23 8.29 1.45
C HIS A 28 -0.11 7.73 1.94
N VAL A 29 -0.11 6.45 2.28
CA VAL A 29 -1.29 5.70 2.71
C VAL A 29 -0.92 4.88 3.93
N THR A 30 -1.73 4.97 4.98
CA THR A 30 -1.63 4.09 6.14
C THR A 30 -2.71 3.02 6.04
N ALA A 31 -2.31 1.76 6.08
CA ALA A 31 -3.26 0.65 6.13
C ALA A 31 -3.55 0.27 7.58
N ALA A 32 -4.85 0.08 7.89
CA ALA A 32 -5.28 -0.31 9.24
C ALA A 32 -4.74 -1.69 9.69
N THR A 33 -4.37 -2.55 8.74
CA THR A 33 -3.70 -3.83 8.99
C THR A 33 -2.67 -4.12 7.91
N GLY A 34 -1.67 -4.96 8.22
CA GLY A 34 -0.62 -5.37 7.28
C GLY A 34 -1.03 -6.39 6.21
N GLY A 35 -2.32 -6.68 6.06
CA GLY A 35 -2.80 -7.63 5.06
C GLY A 35 -2.88 -7.01 3.66
N ALA A 36 -2.45 -7.74 2.63
CA ALA A 36 -2.45 -7.26 1.24
C ALA A 36 -3.80 -6.68 0.76
N LYS A 37 -4.92 -7.29 1.18
CA LYS A 37 -6.28 -6.79 0.85
C LYS A 37 -6.58 -5.44 1.50
N ALA A 38 -6.17 -5.24 2.76
CA ALA A 38 -6.40 -3.99 3.47
C ALA A 38 -5.55 -2.87 2.87
N ILE A 39 -4.30 -3.18 2.53
CA ILE A 39 -3.36 -2.26 1.89
C ILE A 39 -3.86 -1.88 0.49
N LYS A 40 -4.26 -2.87 -0.34
CA LYS A 40 -4.92 -2.64 -1.64
C LYS A 40 -6.09 -1.65 -1.51
N LYS A 41 -6.99 -1.91 -0.56
CA LYS A 41 -8.18 -1.07 -0.35
C LYS A 41 -7.79 0.36 0.05
N ALA A 42 -6.81 0.51 0.94
CA ALA A 42 -6.35 1.82 1.39
C ALA A 42 -5.76 2.65 0.22
N ILE A 43 -4.93 2.01 -0.62
CA ILE A 43 -4.34 2.67 -1.80
C ILE A 43 -5.43 3.02 -2.83
N LEU A 44 -6.35 2.10 -3.13
CA LEU A 44 -7.42 2.34 -4.09
C LEU A 44 -8.32 3.51 -3.67
N ASN A 45 -8.64 3.59 -2.37
CA ASN A 45 -9.39 4.69 -1.81
C ASN A 45 -8.63 6.01 -1.93
N PHE A 46 -7.33 6.02 -1.63
CA PHE A 46 -6.48 7.21 -1.78
C PHE A 46 -6.50 7.73 -3.22
N LEU A 47 -6.29 6.86 -4.22
CA LEU A 47 -6.29 7.25 -5.63
C LEU A 47 -7.65 7.83 -6.06
N LYS A 48 -8.76 7.18 -5.68
CA LYS A 48 -10.11 7.67 -5.95
C LYS A 48 -10.39 9.02 -5.30
N SER A 49 -10.00 9.21 -4.05
CA SER A 49 -10.20 10.47 -3.32
C SER A 49 -9.39 11.63 -3.87
N ASN A 50 -8.26 11.35 -4.51
CA ASN A 50 -7.43 12.36 -5.19
C ASN A 50 -7.77 12.51 -6.68
N TYR A 51 -8.91 11.96 -7.13
CA TYR A 51 -9.36 12.00 -8.53
C TYR A 51 -8.33 11.46 -9.53
N MET A 52 -7.41 10.61 -9.07
CA MET A 52 -6.47 9.93 -9.95
C MET A 52 -7.21 8.84 -10.71
N GLN A 53 -7.06 8.86 -12.03
CA GLN A 53 -7.67 7.85 -12.88
C GLN A 53 -6.96 6.52 -12.64
N LEU A 54 -7.73 5.53 -12.22
CA LEU A 54 -7.25 4.15 -12.10
C LEU A 54 -7.12 3.49 -13.47
N ASN A 55 -7.80 4.04 -14.47
CA ASN A 55 -7.76 3.60 -15.85
C ASN A 55 -6.36 3.89 -16.39
N GLY A 56 -5.59 2.84 -16.65
CA GLY A 56 -4.22 2.93 -17.15
C GLY A 56 -3.12 2.85 -16.12
N LEU A 57 -3.47 2.70 -14.84
CA LEU A 57 -2.50 2.54 -13.76
C LEU A 57 -1.74 1.22 -13.93
N THR A 58 -0.43 1.31 -14.12
CA THR A 58 0.48 0.17 -14.16
C THR A 58 1.38 0.19 -12.93
N ILE A 59 1.44 -0.91 -12.19
CA ILE A 59 2.28 -0.99 -10.99
C ILE A 59 3.62 -1.60 -11.40
N ILE A 60 4.70 -0.82 -11.37
CA ILE A 60 6.02 -1.30 -11.80
C ILE A 60 6.89 -1.84 -10.68
N GLY A 61 6.57 -1.54 -9.43
CA GLY A 61 7.47 -1.88 -8.33
C GLY A 61 6.83 -1.83 -6.96
N CYS A 62 7.19 -2.83 -6.17
CA CYS A 62 6.99 -2.85 -4.73
C CYS A 62 8.16 -3.62 -4.11
N GLU A 63 8.45 -3.37 -2.83
CA GLU A 63 9.46 -4.13 -2.09
C GLU A 63 9.16 -5.64 -2.17
N GLY A 64 10.16 -6.49 -2.37
CA GLY A 64 10.05 -7.92 -2.68
C GLY A 64 9.46 -8.85 -1.59
N THR A 65 8.72 -8.32 -0.63
CA THR A 65 8.06 -9.12 0.41
C THR A 65 6.88 -9.91 -0.16
N ASN A 66 6.58 -11.08 0.39
CA ASN A 66 5.47 -11.93 -0.08
C ASN A 66 4.09 -11.23 -0.02
N ILE A 67 3.90 -10.29 0.90
CA ILE A 67 2.67 -9.48 1.00
C ILE A 67 2.52 -8.56 -0.21
N ASN A 68 3.64 -8.08 -0.74
CA ASN A 68 3.69 -7.16 -1.86
C ASN A 68 3.67 -7.89 -3.22
N THR A 69 4.48 -8.96 -3.37
CA THR A 69 4.76 -9.65 -4.64
C THR A 69 4.13 -11.03 -4.79
N GLY A 70 3.42 -11.54 -3.77
CA GLY A 70 2.87 -12.90 -3.78
C GLY A 70 1.98 -13.19 -5.00
N GLN A 71 2.21 -14.32 -5.66
CA GLN A 71 1.60 -14.67 -6.96
C GLN A 71 0.06 -14.65 -6.97
N LYS A 72 -0.61 -15.01 -5.87
CA LYS A 72 -2.08 -15.10 -5.77
C LYS A 72 -2.71 -14.09 -4.81
N GLY A 73 -1.90 -13.44 -3.98
CA GLY A 73 -2.39 -12.64 -2.86
C GLY A 73 -1.53 -11.42 -2.55
N GLY A 74 -0.50 -11.16 -3.36
CA GLY A 74 0.32 -9.97 -3.27
C GLY A 74 -0.46 -8.75 -3.71
N ILE A 75 -0.08 -7.60 -3.17
CA ILE A 75 -0.70 -6.30 -3.51
C ILE A 75 -0.61 -6.03 -5.01
N MET A 76 0.53 -6.31 -5.65
CA MET A 76 0.70 -6.12 -7.10
C MET A 76 -0.35 -6.90 -7.90
N HIS A 77 -0.41 -8.22 -7.70
CA HIS A 77 -1.38 -9.07 -8.38
C HIS A 77 -2.83 -8.65 -8.12
N LEU A 78 -3.15 -8.32 -6.86
CA LEU A 78 -4.50 -7.89 -6.48
C LEU A 78 -4.91 -6.53 -7.08
N MET A 79 -3.95 -5.67 -7.37
CA MET A 79 -4.18 -4.37 -8.00
C MET A 79 -4.25 -4.49 -9.53
N GLU A 80 -3.43 -5.33 -10.16
CA GLU A 80 -3.53 -5.64 -11.58
C GLU A 80 -4.93 -6.15 -11.91
N LEU A 81 -5.45 -7.10 -11.13
CA LEU A 81 -6.83 -7.61 -11.26
C LEU A 81 -7.91 -6.52 -11.11
N ALA A 82 -7.61 -5.42 -10.42
CA ALA A 82 -8.54 -4.30 -10.25
C ALA A 82 -8.47 -3.26 -11.37
N SER A 83 -7.44 -3.32 -12.22
CA SER A 83 -7.08 -2.28 -13.20
C SER A 83 -7.27 -2.73 -14.66
N ILE A 84 -7.88 -3.91 -14.89
CA ILE A 84 -7.98 -4.56 -16.22
C ILE A 84 -8.87 -3.80 -17.23
N ASP A 85 -9.63 -2.77 -16.83
CA ASP A 85 -10.66 -2.15 -17.68
C ASP A 85 -10.26 -0.82 -18.37
N HIS A 86 -9.04 -0.73 -18.92
CA HIS A 86 -8.58 0.20 -19.99
C HIS A 86 -7.19 0.80 -19.70
N TYR A 87 -6.35 0.85 -20.73
CA TYR A 87 -4.91 1.14 -20.69
C TYR A 87 -4.59 2.60 -21.06
N ASN A 88 -3.85 3.32 -20.21
CA ASN A 88 -3.26 4.65 -20.42
C ASN A 88 -2.14 4.92 -19.38
N GLY A 89 -0.98 4.25 -19.54
CA GLY A 89 0.36 4.84 -19.36
C GLY A 89 0.91 5.38 -18.02
N GLU A 90 0.18 5.43 -16.90
CA GLU A 90 0.74 5.95 -15.64
C GLU A 90 1.26 4.86 -14.71
N PHE A 91 2.45 5.06 -14.15
CA PHE A 91 3.15 4.03 -13.42
C PHE A 91 3.31 4.37 -11.94
N VAL A 92 2.87 3.49 -11.03
CA VAL A 92 3.02 3.71 -9.57
C VAL A 92 3.91 2.67 -8.91
N CYS A 93 4.88 3.16 -8.12
CA CYS A 93 5.73 2.35 -7.27
C CYS A 93 5.35 2.54 -5.78
N PHE A 94 5.38 1.44 -5.03
CA PHE A 94 5.03 1.40 -3.62
C PHE A 94 6.27 1.18 -2.77
N LYS A 95 6.59 2.13 -1.89
CA LYS A 95 7.63 1.95 -0.87
C LYS A 95 7.00 1.78 0.50
N ARG A 96 7.21 0.60 1.12
CA ARG A 96 6.79 0.33 2.50
C ARG A 96 7.74 1.04 3.47
N MET A 97 7.19 1.78 4.41
CA MET A 97 7.85 2.26 5.62
C MET A 97 7.15 1.59 6.81
N SER A 98 7.86 0.73 7.53
CA SER A 98 7.32 0.08 8.72
C SER A 98 7.74 0.88 9.95
N TYR A 99 6.78 1.48 10.66
CA TYR A 99 7.04 2.09 11.96
C TYR A 99 6.39 1.22 13.05
N LEU A 100 7.11 1.02 14.15
CA LEU A 100 6.62 0.25 15.30
C LEU A 100 6.07 1.23 16.34
N SER A 101 4.75 1.34 16.45
CA SER A 101 4.11 2.19 17.47
C SER A 101 3.92 1.38 18.75
N VAL A 102 4.62 1.79 19.84
CA VAL A 102 4.44 1.23 21.19
C VAL A 102 3.41 2.10 21.91
N ILE A 103 2.26 1.51 22.26
CA ILE A 103 1.25 2.18 23.06
C ILE A 103 1.49 1.79 24.52
N TYR A 104 1.77 2.79 25.37
CA TYR A 104 1.93 2.65 26.82
C TYR A 104 0.60 2.81 27.56
#